data_AF-A0A4R3I2F6-F1
#
_entry.id   AF-A0A4R3I2F6-F1
#
_cell.length_a   1.000
_cell.length_b   1.000
_cell.length_c   1.000
_cell.angle_alpha   90.00
_cell.angle_beta   90.00
_cell.angle_gamma   90.00
#
_symmetry.space_group_name_H-M   'P 1'
#
loop_
_entity.id
_entity.type
_entity.pdbx_description
1 polymer ?
#
loop_
_entity_poly.entity_id
_entity_poly.type
_entity_poly.pdbx_seq_one_letter_code
_entity_poly.pdbx_strand_id
1 'polypeptide(L)'
;MKYHFSLTFRVNESKTVDVTRVASEMSGSDFHVEADPLNVTEFSVHFDRDGDHAVDLLNIAKEQVLRVVPNAELLSMDMTDELPMMGVVDDITKVVIQACTVFKEPELAHMWLSKPQAELNGQIPKAIMVDAEGRTAVSKALNHFKTNSSG
;
A
#
# COMPACT_ATOMS: atom_id res chain seq x y z
N MET A 1 -3.09 11.69 18.28
CA MET A 1 -3.23 11.65 16.81
C MET A 1 -2.22 10.64 16.31
N LYS A 2 -2.65 9.69 15.46
CA LYS A 2 -1.78 8.62 14.96
C LYS A 2 -1.14 9.09 13.65
N TYR A 3 0.19 9.08 13.61
CA TYR A 3 0.99 9.47 12.45
C TYR A 3 1.51 8.23 11.76
N HIS A 4 1.53 8.28 10.43
CA HIS A 4 2.29 7.33 9.64
C HIS A 4 3.69 7.87 9.36
N PHE A 5 4.69 7.02 9.53
CA PHE A 5 6.08 7.35 9.28
C PHE A 5 6.65 6.45 8.18
N SER A 6 7.35 7.05 7.24
CA SER A 6 8.10 6.36 6.18
C SER A 6 9.55 6.82 6.19
N LEU A 7 10.47 5.86 6.23
CA LEU A 7 11.92 6.09 6.17
C LEU A 7 12.47 5.33 4.97
N THR A 8 12.94 6.02 3.94
CA THR A 8 13.54 5.38 2.76
C THR A 8 15.05 5.43 2.83
N PHE A 9 15.66 4.28 2.60
CA PHE A 9 17.10 4.07 2.66
C PHE A 9 17.60 3.49 1.34
N ARG A 10 18.86 3.78 1.02
CA ARG A 10 19.61 3.17 -0.09
C ARG A 10 20.85 2.48 0.44
N VAL A 11 21.15 1.30 -0.08
CA VAL A 11 22.44 0.63 0.14
C VAL A 11 23.31 0.76 -1.09
N ASN A 12 24.63 0.90 -0.90
CA ASN A 12 25.57 0.99 -2.02
C ASN A 12 25.49 -0.24 -2.95
N GLU A 13 25.74 0.01 -4.24
CA GLU A 13 25.33 -0.72 -5.47
C GLU A 13 25.76 -2.20 -5.63
N SER A 14 25.96 -2.96 -4.56
CA SER A 14 26.40 -4.37 -4.66
C SER A 14 25.72 -5.33 -3.68
N LYS A 15 24.73 -4.86 -2.91
CA LYS A 15 24.03 -5.70 -1.94
C LYS A 15 22.52 -5.50 -2.04
N THR A 16 21.81 -6.57 -2.35
CA THR A 16 20.35 -6.63 -2.17
C THR A 16 20.03 -6.56 -0.68
N VAL A 17 19.05 -5.75 -0.32
CA VAL A 17 18.58 -5.65 1.07
C VAL A 17 17.67 -6.83 1.39
N ASP A 18 18.00 -7.57 2.46
CA ASP A 18 17.11 -8.57 3.02
C ASP A 18 16.11 -7.89 3.94
N VAL A 19 14.98 -7.47 3.36
CA VAL A 19 13.88 -6.80 4.07
C VAL A 19 13.29 -7.65 5.20
N THR A 20 13.33 -8.98 5.07
CA THR A 20 12.81 -9.90 6.10
C THR A 20 13.70 -9.86 7.33
N ARG A 21 15.02 -9.85 7.11
CA ARG A 21 15.99 -9.72 8.19
C ARG A 21 15.86 -8.37 8.89
N VAL A 22 15.75 -7.27 8.12
CA VAL A 22 15.56 -5.92 8.69
C VAL A 22 14.31 -5.88 9.55
N ALA A 23 13.16 -6.36 9.05
CA ALA A 23 11.92 -6.39 9.83
C ALA A 23 12.04 -7.21 11.12
N SER A 24 12.75 -8.34 11.10
CA SER A 24 12.90 -9.22 12.26
C SER A 24 13.85 -8.70 13.34
N GLU A 25 14.85 -7.89 12.97
CA GLU A 25 15.82 -7.32 13.91
C GLU A 25 15.36 -5.97 14.49
N MET A 26 14.31 -5.36 13.91
CA MET A 26 13.70 -4.13 14.45
C MET A 26 12.80 -4.44 15.66
N SER A 27 12.99 -3.66 16.71
CA SER A 27 12.25 -3.80 17.98
C SER A 27 10.95 -3.00 17.92
N GLY A 28 9.84 -3.67 17.61
CA GLY A 28 8.48 -3.12 17.60
C GLY A 28 7.55 -3.96 16.73
N SER A 29 6.27 -4.09 17.11
CA SER A 29 5.34 -5.06 16.49
C SER A 29 4.68 -4.59 15.18
N ASP A 30 5.01 -3.40 14.69
CA ASP A 30 4.30 -2.74 13.58
C ASP A 30 5.23 -2.18 12.49
N PHE A 31 6.53 -2.48 12.55
CA PHE A 31 7.43 -2.11 11.45
C PHE A 31 7.14 -2.97 10.22
N HIS A 32 6.83 -2.31 9.12
CA HIS A 32 6.72 -2.91 7.80
C HIS A 32 7.89 -2.45 6.94
N VAL A 33 8.64 -3.41 6.39
CA VAL A 33 9.81 -3.12 5.55
C VAL A 33 9.53 -3.62 4.16
N GLU A 34 9.64 -2.74 3.17
CA GLU A 34 9.47 -3.08 1.76
C GLU A 34 10.67 -2.60 0.95
N ALA A 35 10.94 -3.29 -0.15
CA ALA A 35 11.92 -2.86 -1.14
C ALA A 35 11.23 -2.83 -2.50
N ASP A 36 11.61 -1.88 -3.34
CA ASP A 36 11.08 -1.82 -4.69
C ASP A 36 11.63 -3.03 -5.49
N PRO A 37 10.77 -3.90 -6.05
CA PRO A 37 11.22 -5.04 -6.85
C PRO A 37 12.03 -4.63 -8.09
N LEU A 38 11.91 -3.38 -8.54
CA LEU A 38 12.67 -2.80 -9.65
C LEU A 38 13.93 -2.06 -9.18
N ASN A 39 14.02 -1.68 -7.90
CA ASN A 39 15.18 -1.03 -7.30
C ASN A 39 15.60 -1.73 -6.00
N VAL A 40 16.31 -2.85 -6.16
CA VAL A 40 16.79 -3.72 -5.07
C VAL A 40 17.83 -3.08 -4.14
N THR A 41 18.26 -1.85 -4.45
CA THR A 41 19.19 -1.07 -3.63
C THR A 41 18.47 -0.13 -2.67
N GLU A 42 17.16 0.06 -2.83
CA GLU A 42 16.34 0.92 -1.98
C GLU A 42 15.32 0.11 -1.19
N PHE A 43 15.09 0.52 0.05
CA PHE A 43 14.07 -0.06 0.90
C PHE A 43 13.47 1.01 1.81
N SER A 44 12.20 0.84 2.14
CA SER A 44 11.44 1.75 2.99
C SER A 44 10.98 1.02 4.25
N VAL A 45 10.98 1.74 5.36
CA VAL A 45 10.46 1.28 6.64
C VAL A 45 9.27 2.14 7.04
N HIS A 46 8.16 1.47 7.27
CA HIS A 46 6.84 2.04 7.53
C HIS A 46 6.38 1.65 8.94
N PHE A 47 5.86 2.60 9.71
CA PHE A 47 5.31 2.33 11.05
C PHE A 47 4.32 3.41 11.48
N ASP A 48 3.46 3.09 12.45
CA ASP A 48 2.45 4.03 12.95
C ASP A 48 2.61 4.29 14.45
N ARG A 49 2.56 5.56 14.88
CA ARG A 49 2.66 5.92 16.30
C ARG A 49 1.79 7.11 16.68
N ASP A 50 1.40 7.15 17.95
CA ASP A 50 0.77 8.33 18.54
C ASP A 50 1.81 9.43 18.78
N GLY A 51 1.52 10.64 18.31
CA GLY A 51 2.53 11.67 18.04
C GLY A 51 2.83 12.69 19.13
N ASP A 52 2.97 12.27 20.38
CA ASP A 52 3.55 13.18 21.39
C ASP A 52 5.09 13.30 21.24
N HIS A 53 5.73 12.37 20.51
CA HIS A 53 7.19 12.31 20.31
C HIS A 53 7.62 11.87 18.89
N ALA A 54 6.92 12.36 17.85
CA ALA A 54 7.11 11.94 16.46
C ALA A 54 8.58 12.00 15.95
N VAL A 55 9.30 13.06 16.30
CA VAL A 55 10.70 13.26 15.88
C VAL A 55 11.65 12.27 16.58
N ASP A 56 11.43 12.00 17.86
CA ASP A 56 12.25 11.04 18.61
C ASP A 56 12.04 9.62 18.10
N LEU A 57 10.78 9.28 17.75
CA LEU A 57 10.42 7.99 17.16
C LEU A 57 11.07 7.78 15.80
N LEU A 58 11.09 8.80 14.95
CA LEU A 58 11.79 8.79 13.67
C LEU A 58 13.30 8.55 13.85
N ASN A 59 13.92 9.20 14.83
CA ASN A 59 15.34 9.02 15.13
C ASN A 59 15.64 7.62 15.68
N ILE A 60 14.80 7.09 16.57
CA ILE A 60 14.93 5.72 17.09
C ILE A 60 14.79 4.69 15.97
N ALA A 61 13.79 4.83 15.09
CA ALA A 61 13.59 3.93 13.97
C ALA A 61 14.79 3.99 13.00
N LYS A 62 15.28 5.19 12.69
CA LYS A 62 16.51 5.37 11.90
C LYS A 62 17.71 4.68 12.53
N GLU A 63 17.95 4.87 13.82
CA GLU A 63 19.06 4.21 14.52
C GLU A 63 18.96 2.69 14.49
N GLN A 64 17.75 2.13 14.64
CA GLN A 64 17.55 0.69 14.54
C GLN A 64 17.88 0.17 13.14
N VAL A 65 17.43 0.86 12.08
CA VAL A 65 17.78 0.49 10.70
C VAL A 65 19.29 0.56 10.46
N LEU A 66 19.95 1.63 10.90
CA LEU A 66 21.41 1.79 10.73
C LEU A 66 22.22 0.79 11.56
N ARG A 67 21.67 0.22 12.64
CA ARG A 67 22.33 -0.88 13.37
C ARG A 67 22.27 -2.19 12.57
N VAL A 68 21.15 -2.46 11.91
CA VAL A 68 20.95 -3.68 11.11
C VAL A 68 21.63 -3.59 9.75
N VAL A 69 21.61 -2.39 9.15
CA VAL A 69 22.18 -2.08 7.83
C VAL A 69 23.14 -0.88 7.96
N PRO A 70 24.38 -1.07 8.46
CA PRO A 70 25.32 0.02 8.75
C PRO A 70 25.74 0.86 7.55
N ASN A 71 25.59 0.32 6.34
CA ASN A 71 25.97 0.99 5.10
C ASN A 71 24.76 1.60 4.37
N ALA A 72 23.59 1.65 5.01
CA ALA A 72 22.43 2.31 4.45
C ALA A 72 22.56 3.83 4.57
N GLU A 73 22.30 4.52 3.47
CA GLU A 73 22.13 5.97 3.41
C GLU A 73 20.65 6.29 3.51
N LEU A 74 20.26 7.18 4.43
CA LEU A 74 18.88 7.64 4.53
C LEU A 74 18.62 8.67 3.41
N LEU A 75 17.67 8.36 2.53
CA LEU A 75 17.28 9.23 1.42
C LEU A 75 16.15 10.18 1.79
N SER A 76 15.12 9.68 2.48
CA SER A 76 13.96 10.48 2.87
C SER A 76 13.37 10.04 4.20
N MET A 77 12.72 11.00 4.86
CA MET A 77 11.92 10.80 6.06
C MET A 77 10.60 11.54 5.86
N ASP A 78 9.51 10.80 5.75
CA ASP A 78 8.19 11.34 5.54
C ASP A 78 7.31 11.05 6.77
N MET A 79 6.56 12.05 7.18
CA MET A 79 5.56 11.96 8.23
C MET A 79 4.24 12.45 7.65
N THR A 80 3.26 11.57 7.58
CA THR A 80 1.95 11.88 7.03
C THR A 80 0.88 11.68 8.10
N ASP A 81 -0.05 12.64 8.17
CA ASP A 81 -1.32 12.48 8.90
C ASP A 81 -2.25 11.49 8.20
N GLU A 82 -2.00 11.25 6.92
CA GLU A 82 -2.69 10.23 6.12
C GLU A 82 -1.97 8.89 6.25
N LEU A 83 -2.75 7.85 6.59
CA LEU A 83 -2.33 6.45 6.53
C LEU A 83 -1.63 6.17 5.19
N PRO A 84 -0.63 5.27 5.14
CA PRO A 84 0.07 4.97 3.91
C PRO A 84 -0.96 4.54 2.86
N MET A 85 -0.88 5.12 1.67
CA MET A 85 -1.75 4.76 0.55
C MET A 85 -1.67 3.27 0.17
N MET A 86 -0.78 2.48 0.78
CA MET A 86 -0.80 1.01 0.73
C MET A 86 -2.19 0.41 1.01
N GLY A 87 -2.95 0.95 1.98
CA GLY A 87 -4.32 0.46 2.22
C GLY A 87 -5.26 0.75 1.04
N VAL A 88 -5.11 1.90 0.39
CA VAL A 88 -5.90 2.30 -0.78
C VAL A 88 -5.51 1.49 -2.02
N VAL A 89 -4.20 1.28 -2.24
CA VAL A 89 -3.68 0.48 -3.36
C VAL A 89 -4.08 -0.98 -3.22
N ASP A 90 -4.03 -1.53 -2.01
CA ASP A 90 -4.49 -2.89 -1.71
C ASP A 90 -6.01 -3.02 -1.93
N ASP A 91 -6.81 -2.05 -1.46
CA ASP A 91 -8.26 -2.04 -1.69
C ASP A 91 -8.63 -1.92 -3.18
N ILE A 92 -7.95 -1.07 -3.94
CA ILE A 92 -8.13 -0.95 -5.40
C ILE A 92 -7.77 -2.28 -6.06
N THR A 93 -6.64 -2.88 -5.69
CA THR A 93 -6.16 -4.15 -6.24
C THR A 93 -7.15 -5.28 -5.94
N LYS A 94 -7.71 -5.35 -4.73
CA LYS A 94 -8.76 -6.29 -4.35
C LYS A 94 -10.01 -6.14 -5.22
N VAL A 95 -10.45 -4.91 -5.47
CA VAL A 95 -11.62 -4.65 -6.33
C VAL A 95 -11.34 -5.02 -7.78
N VAL A 96 -10.13 -4.77 -8.29
CA VAL A 96 -9.71 -5.18 -9.64
C VAL A 96 -9.68 -6.71 -9.76
N ILE A 97 -9.09 -7.41 -8.79
CA ILE A 97 -9.10 -8.89 -8.74
C ILE A 97 -10.53 -9.43 -8.67
N GLN A 98 -11.40 -8.80 -7.87
CA GLN A 98 -12.81 -9.15 -7.79
C GLN A 98 -13.50 -8.99 -9.16
N ALA A 99 -13.24 -7.89 -9.88
CA ALA A 99 -13.78 -7.69 -11.23
C ALA A 99 -13.29 -8.77 -12.21
N CYS A 100 -11.99 -9.09 -12.21
CA CYS A 100 -11.44 -10.17 -13.02
C CYS A 100 -12.08 -11.53 -12.68
N THR A 101 -12.40 -11.76 -11.40
CA THR A 101 -13.08 -13.00 -10.96
C THR A 101 -14.53 -13.04 -11.45
N VAL A 102 -15.25 -11.92 -11.40
CA VAL A 102 -16.64 -11.81 -11.83
C VAL A 102 -16.76 -12.00 -13.34
N PHE A 103 -15.92 -11.31 -14.11
CA PHE A 103 -16.00 -11.32 -15.58
C PHE A 103 -15.21 -12.46 -16.23
N LYS A 104 -14.38 -13.19 -15.48
CA LYS A 104 -13.50 -14.31 -15.91
C LYS A 104 -12.46 -13.94 -16.99
N GLU A 105 -12.57 -12.77 -17.58
CA GLU A 105 -11.68 -12.23 -18.60
C GLU A 105 -11.15 -10.85 -18.16
N PRO A 106 -9.82 -10.67 -18.06
CA PRO A 106 -9.23 -9.39 -17.64
C PRO A 106 -9.63 -8.20 -18.53
N GLU A 107 -9.82 -8.43 -19.82
CA GLU A 107 -10.20 -7.41 -20.80
C GLU A 107 -11.63 -6.89 -20.56
N LEU A 108 -12.57 -7.80 -20.25
CA LEU A 108 -13.94 -7.44 -19.89
C LEU A 108 -14.00 -6.72 -18.54
N ALA A 109 -13.23 -7.17 -17.56
CA ALA A 109 -13.09 -6.47 -16.28
C ALA A 109 -12.54 -5.05 -16.46
N HIS A 110 -11.48 -4.91 -17.26
CA HIS A 110 -10.92 -3.60 -17.59
C HIS A 110 -11.93 -2.70 -18.31
N MET A 111 -12.66 -3.24 -19.28
CA MET A 111 -13.66 -2.48 -20.03
C MET A 111 -14.78 -1.99 -19.13
N TRP A 112 -15.30 -2.85 -18.24
CA TRP A 112 -16.34 -2.49 -17.30
C TRP A 112 -15.84 -1.41 -16.32
N LEU A 113 -14.65 -1.58 -15.75
CA LEU A 113 -14.04 -0.61 -14.83
C LEU A 113 -13.79 0.78 -15.47
N SER A 114 -13.67 0.83 -16.80
CA SER A 114 -13.30 2.04 -17.55
C SER A 114 -14.46 2.74 -18.25
N LYS A 115 -15.70 2.22 -18.11
CA LYS A 115 -16.90 2.79 -18.74
C LYS A 115 -17.94 3.20 -17.69
N PRO A 116 -18.82 4.17 -18.02
CA PRO A 116 -20.00 4.48 -17.20
C PRO A 116 -20.84 3.22 -16.94
N GLN A 117 -21.24 3.00 -15.69
CA GLN A 117 -22.07 1.86 -15.30
C GLN A 117 -23.42 2.30 -14.74
N ALA A 118 -24.48 1.63 -15.16
CA ALA A 118 -25.84 1.96 -14.74
C ALA A 118 -26.04 1.71 -13.23
N GLU A 119 -25.42 0.65 -12.71
CA GLU A 119 -25.41 0.24 -11.30
C GLU A 119 -24.71 1.26 -10.39
N LEU A 120 -23.92 2.15 -10.99
CA LEU A 120 -23.21 3.24 -10.31
C LEU A 120 -23.75 4.61 -10.75
N ASN A 121 -25.03 4.69 -11.13
CA ASN A 121 -25.69 5.92 -11.57
C ASN A 121 -24.98 6.64 -12.73
N GLY A 122 -24.40 5.87 -13.66
CA GLY A 122 -23.65 6.40 -14.81
C GLY A 122 -22.22 6.82 -14.49
N GLN A 123 -21.71 6.55 -13.29
CA GLN A 123 -20.32 6.85 -12.94
C GLN A 123 -19.34 5.81 -13.50
N ILE A 124 -18.10 6.24 -13.72
CA ILE A 124 -17.00 5.38 -14.16
C ILE A 124 -16.33 4.78 -12.91
N PRO A 125 -16.28 3.44 -12.75
CA PRO A 125 -15.72 2.78 -11.57
C PRO A 125 -14.31 3.27 -11.20
N LYS A 126 -13.38 3.31 -12.17
CA LYS A 126 -12.02 3.81 -11.92
C LYS A 126 -11.96 5.24 -11.40
N ALA A 127 -12.89 6.09 -11.83
CA ALA A 127 -12.91 7.50 -11.42
C ALA A 127 -13.38 7.69 -9.98
N ILE A 128 -14.27 6.81 -9.49
CA ILE A 128 -14.82 6.90 -8.13
C ILE A 128 -14.00 6.09 -7.11
N MET A 129 -13.19 5.13 -7.55
CA MET A 129 -12.34 4.31 -6.66
C MET A 129 -11.20 5.07 -5.96
N VAL A 130 -11.07 6.39 -6.19
CA VAL A 130 -10.11 7.26 -5.52
C VAL A 130 -10.35 7.33 -4.01
N ASP A 131 -11.61 7.24 -3.56
CA ASP A 131 -11.99 7.24 -2.15
C ASP A 131 -12.62 5.90 -1.70
N ALA A 132 -12.73 5.72 -0.38
CA ALA A 132 -13.21 4.47 0.22
C ALA A 132 -14.69 4.19 -0.07
N GLU A 133 -15.50 5.24 -0.21
CA GLU A 133 -16.94 5.11 -0.49
C GLU A 133 -17.17 4.61 -1.92
N GLY A 134 -16.44 5.17 -2.89
CA GLY A 134 -16.45 4.73 -4.27
C GLY A 134 -15.91 3.31 -4.43
N ARG A 135 -14.83 2.93 -3.74
CA ARG A 135 -14.36 1.52 -3.71
C ARG A 135 -15.44 0.58 -3.18
N THR A 136 -16.13 0.97 -2.11
CA THR A 136 -17.24 0.18 -1.54
C THR A 136 -18.42 0.07 -2.52
N ALA A 137 -18.77 1.15 -3.22
CA ALA A 137 -19.84 1.15 -4.21
C ALA A 137 -19.52 0.21 -5.39
N VAL A 138 -18.30 0.26 -5.91
CA VAL A 138 -17.85 -0.62 -6.99
C VAL A 138 -17.85 -2.08 -6.54
N SER A 139 -17.33 -2.39 -5.34
CA SER A 139 -17.32 -3.76 -4.81
C SER A 139 -18.74 -4.33 -4.63
N LYS A 140 -19.71 -3.52 -4.18
CA LYS A 140 -21.12 -3.90 -4.08
C LYS A 140 -21.72 -4.21 -5.45
N ALA A 141 -21.48 -3.35 -6.45
CA ALA A 141 -21.94 -3.59 -7.82
C ALA A 141 -21.37 -4.91 -8.38
N LEU A 142 -20.07 -5.17 -8.19
CA LEU A 142 -19.43 -6.43 -8.61
C LEU A 142 -20.04 -7.66 -7.90
N ASN A 143 -20.38 -7.55 -6.62
CA ASN A 143 -21.05 -8.63 -5.89
C ASN A 143 -22.46 -8.94 -6.43
N HIS A 144 -23.20 -7.94 -6.92
CA HIS A 144 -24.51 -8.18 -7.54
C HIS A 144 -24.37 -9.07 -8.80
N PHE A 145 -23.34 -8.86 -9.63
CA PHE A 145 -23.07 -9.71 -10.79
C PHE A 145 -22.72 -11.15 -10.41
N LYS A 146 -21.97 -11.34 -9.32
CA LYS A 146 -21.63 -12.68 -8.80
C LYS A 146 -22.88 -13.45 -8.36
N THR A 147 -23.82 -12.76 -7.74
CA THR A 147 -25.06 -13.34 -7.23
C THR A 147 -26.04 -13.69 -8.35
N ASN A 148 -26.12 -12.86 -9.40
CA ASN A 148 -26.98 -13.09 -10.57
C ASN A 148 -26.44 -14.14 -11.55
N SER A 149 -25.14 -14.48 -11.50
CA SER A 149 -24.54 -15.51 -12.37
C SER A 149 -24.66 -16.94 -11.79
N SER A 150 -25.31 -17.08 -10.63
CA SER A 150 -25.51 -18.36 -9.92
C SER A 150 -26.98 -18.80 -9.92
N GLY A 151 -27.83 -18.20 -10.75
CA GLY A 151 -29.26 -18.51 -10.92
C GLY A 151 -29.59 -19.01 -12.32
#